data_AF-A0A945E477-F1
#
_entry.id   AF-A0A945E477-F1
#
_cell.length_a   1.000
_cell.length_b   1.000
_cell.length_c   1.000
_cell.angle_alpha   90.00
_cell.angle_beta   90.00
_cell.angle_gamma   90.00
#
_symmetry.space_group_name_H-M   'P 1'
#
loop_
_entity.id
_entity.type
_entity.pdbx_description
1 polymer ?
#
loop_
_entity_poly.entity_id
_entity_poly.type
_entity_poly.pdbx_seq_one_letter_code
_entity_poly.pdbx_strand_id
1 'polypeptide(L)' 'MADAGGDRPLRIAALVKQIPKFVEMRLGADGRLVRDGLDLHMNDYCRRGVRAGCELAEATG' A
#
# COMPACT_ATOMS: atom_id res chain seq x y z
N MET A 1 -17.34 -12.99 -29.52
CA MET A 1 -16.05 -13.56 -29.11
C MET A 1 -16.18 -13.90 -27.63
N ALA A 2 -16.54 -15.15 -27.35
CA ALA A 2 -16.82 -15.60 -25.98
C ALA A 2 -15.55 -15.49 -25.12
N ASP A 3 -15.67 -14.84 -23.97
CA ASP A 3 -14.62 -14.84 -22.95
C ASP A 3 -14.50 -16.25 -22.38
N ALA A 4 -13.41 -16.93 -22.70
CA ALA A 4 -13.06 -18.25 -22.17
C ALA A 4 -12.44 -18.18 -20.75
N GLY A 5 -12.57 -17.04 -20.05
CA GLY A 5 -11.88 -16.75 -18.79
C GLY A 5 -12.61 -17.07 -17.49
N GLY A 6 -13.88 -17.49 -17.54
CA GLY A 6 -14.78 -17.52 -16.36
C GLY A 6 -14.43 -18.51 -15.23
N ASP A 7 -13.41 -19.35 -15.38
CA ASP A 7 -13.10 -20.46 -14.45
C ASP A 7 -11.68 -20.39 -13.84
N ARG A 8 -10.92 -19.32 -14.14
CA ARG A 8 -9.56 -19.14 -13.57
C ARG A 8 -9.56 -18.05 -12.50
N PRO A 9 -8.90 -18.29 -11.35
CA PRO A 9 -8.67 -17.29 -10.32
C PRO A 9 -8.15 -15.96 -10.86
N LEU A 10 -8.60 -14.84 -10.29
CA LEU A 10 -8.07 -13.53 -10.64
C LEU A 10 -6.64 -13.37 -10.13
N ARG A 11 -5.80 -12.75 -10.95
CA ARG A 11 -4.43 -12.35 -10.54
C ARG A 11 -4.47 -10.91 -10.07
N ILE A 12 -4.30 -10.70 -8.77
CA ILE A 12 -4.44 -9.39 -8.12
C ILE A 12 -3.06 -8.89 -7.70
N ALA A 13 -2.75 -7.64 -8.05
CA ALA A 13 -1.52 -6.97 -7.64
C ALA A 13 -1.84 -5.68 -6.88
N ALA A 14 -1.38 -5.57 -5.63
CA ALA A 14 -1.45 -4.35 -4.84
C ALA A 14 -0.08 -3.67 -4.78
N LEU A 15 0.01 -2.46 -5.33
CA LEU A 15 1.24 -1.66 -5.25
C LEU A 15 1.36 -1.04 -3.86
N VAL A 16 2.48 -1.30 -3.19
CA VAL A 16 2.76 -0.81 -1.84
C VAL A 16 3.94 0.15 -1.83
N LYS A 17 3.87 1.12 -0.92
CA LYS A 17 4.96 2.06 -0.65
C LYS A 17 5.30 2.06 0.83
N GLN A 18 6.59 1.93 1.14
CA GLN A 18 7.11 2.20 2.48
C GLN A 18 7.32 3.71 2.65
N ILE A 19 6.86 4.26 3.78
CA ILE A 19 7.01 5.68 4.12
C ILE A 19 7.44 5.85 5.59
N PRO A 20 8.10 6.95 5.95
CA PRO A 20 8.25 7.38 7.34
C PRO A 20 6.90 7.71 7.96
N LYS A 21 6.73 7.51 9.28
CA LYS A 21 5.56 7.98 10.02
C LYS A 21 5.45 9.51 9.98
N PHE A 22 4.39 10.01 9.33
CA PHE A 22 4.22 11.44 9.08
C PHE A 22 4.08 12.26 10.38
N VAL A 23 3.42 11.71 11.40
CA VAL A 23 3.20 12.37 12.70
C VAL A 23 4.49 12.65 13.48
N GLU A 24 5.59 12.01 13.10
CA GLU A 24 6.91 12.16 13.74
C GLU A 24 7.82 13.13 12.96
N MET A 25 7.38 13.63 11.80
CA MET A 25 8.18 14.51 10.97
C MET A 25 8.11 15.97 11.44
N ARG A 26 9.28 16.61 11.50
CA ARG A 26 9.45 18.00 11.92
C ARG A 26 10.49 18.71 11.06
N LEU A 27 10.37 20.04 10.96
CA LEU A 27 11.40 20.87 10.36
C LEU A 27 12.51 21.14 11.37
N GLY A 28 13.76 21.09 10.90
CA GLY A 28 14.94 21.53 11.65
C GLY A 28 15.07 23.05 11.68
N ALA A 29 16.07 23.54 12.41
CA ALA A 29 16.35 24.97 12.52
C ALA A 29 16.72 25.64 11.18
N ASP A 30 17.17 24.85 10.20
CA ASP A 30 17.48 25.26 8.83
C ASP A 30 16.28 25.17 7.88
N GLY A 31 15.08 24.85 8.40
CA GLY A 31 13.87 24.68 7.62
C GLY A 31 13.83 23.40 6.79
N ARG A 32 14.77 22.47 6.95
CA ARG A 32 14.77 21.18 6.25
C ARG A 32 14.01 20.13 7.06
N LEU A 33 13.37 19.20 6.35
CA LEU A 33 12.67 18.09 6.98
C LEU A 33 13.67 17.12 7.62
N VAL A 34 13.55 16.89 8.92
CA VAL A 34 14.32 15.84 9.62
C VAL A 34 13.71 14.49 9.28
N ARG A 35 14.52 13.57 8.75
CA ARG A 35 14.08 12.26 8.26
C ARG A 35 14.80 11.07 8.88
N ASP A 36 15.91 11.33 9.56
CA ASP A 36 16.75 10.27 10.13
C ASP A 36 16.09 9.64 11.36
N GLY A 37 16.26 8.33 11.51
CA GLY A 37 15.78 7.57 12.68
C GLY A 37 14.26 7.43 12.78
N LEU A 38 13.49 7.84 11.77
CA LEU A 38 12.04 7.71 11.77
C LEU A 38 11.59 6.28 11.49
N ASP A 39 10.56 5.86 12.19
CA ASP A 39 9.93 4.57 11.94
C ASP A 39 9.35 4.52 10.53
N LEU A 40 9.65 3.43 9.83
CA LEU A 40 9.10 3.14 8.52
C LEU A 40 7.88 2.22 8.65
N HIS A 41 6.85 2.50 7.86
CA HIS A 41 5.65 1.68 7.79
C HIS A 41 5.10 1.63 6.36
N MET A 42 4.23 0.66 6.08
CA MET A 42 3.44 0.67 4.86
C MET A 42 2.52 1.89 4.88
N ASN A 43 2.52 2.65 3.78
CA ASN A 43 1.63 3.80 3.62
C ASN A 43 0.18 3.42 3.95
N ASP A 44 -0.50 4.29 4.70
CA ASP A 44 -1.84 4.03 5.21
C ASP A 44 -2.88 3.78 4.11
N TYR A 45 -2.72 4.40 2.94
CA TYR A 45 -3.56 4.12 1.77
C TYR A 45 -3.22 2.78 1.13
N CYS A 46 -1.93 2.46 1.01
CA CYS A 46 -1.50 1.14 0.54
C CYS A 46 -2.03 0.02 1.45
N ARG A 47 -2.10 0.23 2.77
CA ARG A 47 -2.69 -0.74 3.71
C ARG A 47 -4.16 -1.02 3.40
N ARG A 48 -4.93 0.00 3.03
CA ARG A 48 -6.32 -0.16 2.56
C ARG A 48 -6.38 -0.88 1.22
N GLY A 49 -5.48 -0.55 0.29
CA GLY A 49 -5.36 -1.22 -1.00
C GLY A 49 -5.05 -2.72 -0.86
N VAL A 50 -4.14 -3.08 0.04
CA VAL A 50 -3.85 -4.49 0.38
C VAL A 50 -5.08 -5.18 0.94
N ARG A 51 -5.80 -4.55 1.89
CA ARG A 51 -7.05 -5.12 2.43
C ARG A 51 -8.08 -5.40 1.33
N ALA A 52 -8.32 -4.44 0.43
CA ALA A 52 -9.24 -4.62 -0.69
C ALA A 52 -8.78 -5.72 -1.66
N GLY A 53 -7.46 -5.82 -1.89
CA GLY A 53 -6.88 -6.88 -2.71
C GLY A 53 -7.08 -8.27 -2.09
N CYS A 54 -6.93 -8.39 -0.77
CA CYS A 54 -7.24 -9.64 -0.04
C CYS A 54 -8.72 -10.00 -0.14
N GLU A 55 -9.62 -9.04 0.10
CA GLU A 55 -11.08 -9.26 -0.03
C GLU A 55 -11.46 -9.73 -1.44
N LEU A 56 -10.84 -9.15 -2.48
CA LEU A 56 -11.08 -9.55 -3.86
C LEU A 56 -10.52 -10.95 -4.16
N ALA A 57 -9.35 -11.31 -3.62
CA ALA A 57 -8.77 -12.64 -3.76
C ALA A 57 -9.67 -13.70 -3.11
N GLU A 58 -10.13 -13.44 -1.88
CA GLU A 58 -11.07 -14.33 -1.18
C GLU A 58 -12.37 -14.53 -1.96
N ALA A 59 -12.89 -13.46 -2.61
CA ALA A 59 -14.12 -13.52 -3.39
C ALA A 59 -13.97 -14.20 -4.76
N THR A 60 -12.74 -14.31 -5.30
CA THR A 60 -12.52 -14.73 -6.71
C THR A 60 -11.63 -15.95 -6.89
N GLY A 61 -11.18 -16.56 -5.79
CA GLY A 61 -10.42 -17.82 -5.77
C GLY A 61 -8.95 -17.67 -6.09
#